data_AF-A0A918CAP8-F1
#
_entry.id   AF-A0A918CAP8-F1
#
_cell.length_a   1.000
_cell.length_b   1.000
_cell.length_c   1.000
_cell.angle_alpha   90.00
_cell.angle_beta   90.00
_cell.angle_gamma   90.00
#
_symmetry.space_group_name_H-M   'P 1'
#
loop_
_entity.id
_entity.type
_entity.pdbx_description
1 polymer ?
#
loop_
_entity_poly.entity_id
_entity_poly.type
_entity_poly.pdbx_seq_one_letter_code
_entity_poly.pdbx_strand_id
1 'polypeptide(L)'
;MRGTARIDGAAVGRWSLRLDALYCAVLGAAVALFAGPIAESLRLPIPLVAAIGVAVVVWAGLVAWMLARLPLRRALRFVMFANVGAALAVGAVSLAAATVFVVLAVLAVAVDVALFAVSQAVALRGLPAAG
;
A
#
# COMPACT_ATOMS: atom_id res chain seq x y z
N MET A 1 16.09 1.47 36.91
CA MET A 1 16.01 2.14 35.59
C MET A 1 15.30 1.19 34.63
N ARG A 2 14.03 1.45 34.30
CA ARG A 2 13.23 0.59 33.42
C ARG A 2 13.70 0.82 31.99
N GLY A 3 14.36 -0.19 31.39
CA GLY A 3 14.76 -0.16 29.99
C GLY A 3 13.53 0.09 29.12
N THR A 4 13.58 1.14 28.32
CA THR A 4 12.62 1.36 27.25
C THR A 4 12.59 0.09 26.40
N ALA A 5 11.42 -0.54 26.28
CA ALA A 5 11.24 -1.67 25.39
C ALA A 5 11.70 -1.21 24.00
N ARG A 6 12.86 -1.72 23.52
CA ARG A 6 13.27 -1.51 22.13
C ARG A 6 12.12 -2.06 21.30
N ILE A 7 11.39 -1.18 20.64
CA ILE A 7 10.42 -1.56 19.63
C ILE A 7 11.18 -2.48 18.66
N ASP A 8 10.82 -3.75 18.64
CA ASP A 8 11.46 -4.72 17.76
C ASP A 8 11.11 -4.35 16.32
N GLY A 9 12.08 -3.75 15.60
CA GLY A 9 11.92 -3.34 14.21
C GLY A 9 11.50 -4.50 13.31
N ALA A 10 11.83 -5.75 13.67
CA ALA A 10 11.38 -6.93 12.95
C ALA A 10 9.89 -7.22 13.19
N ALA A 11 9.41 -7.12 14.43
CA ALA A 11 7.98 -7.25 14.72
C ALA A 11 7.15 -6.15 14.04
N VAL A 12 7.60 -4.90 14.12
CA VAL A 12 6.94 -3.76 13.45
C VAL A 12 6.95 -3.95 11.93
N GLY A 13 8.08 -4.35 11.34
CA GLY A 13 8.17 -4.60 9.90
C GLY A 13 7.22 -5.70 9.41
N ARG A 14 7.11 -6.80 10.16
CA ARG A 14 6.16 -7.88 9.83
C ARG A 14 4.71 -7.41 9.92
N TRP A 15 4.36 -6.67 10.96
CA TRP A 15 3.01 -6.13 11.12
C TRP A 15 2.66 -5.10 10.04
N SER A 16 3.58 -4.20 9.72
CA SER A 16 3.44 -3.24 8.62
C SER A 16 3.12 -3.94 7.30
N LEU A 17 3.89 -4.97 6.92
CA LEU A 17 3.65 -5.73 5.68
C LEU A 17 2.31 -6.50 5.68
N ARG A 18 1.88 -7.02 6.84
CA ARG A 18 0.59 -7.70 6.96
C ARG A 18 -0.58 -6.74 6.81
N LEU A 19 -0.49 -5.58 7.45
CA LEU A 19 -1.51 -4.54 7.37
C LEU A 19 -1.59 -3.96 5.95
N ASP A 20 -0.43 -3.73 5.32
CA ASP A 20 -0.35 -3.29 3.92
C ASP A 20 -0.99 -4.30 2.97
N ALA A 21 -0.64 -5.59 3.08
CA ALA A 21 -1.27 -6.65 2.29
C ALA A 21 -2.79 -6.74 2.52
N LEU A 22 -3.24 -6.66 3.77
CA LEU A 22 -4.67 -6.68 4.08
C LEU A 22 -5.40 -5.45 3.49
N TYR A 23 -4.82 -4.27 3.66
CA TYR A 23 -5.36 -3.03 3.12
C TYR A 23 -5.45 -3.10 1.59
N CYS A 24 -4.38 -3.53 0.90
CA CYS A 24 -4.39 -3.74 -0.54
C CYS A 24 -5.45 -4.76 -0.97
N ALA A 25 -5.59 -5.88 -0.26
CA ALA A 25 -6.60 -6.88 -0.60
C ALA A 25 -8.02 -6.31 -0.51
N VAL A 26 -8.34 -5.61 0.58
CA VAL A 26 -9.66 -5.00 0.81
C VAL A 26 -9.92 -3.88 -0.19
N LEU A 27 -8.97 -2.95 -0.35
CA LEU A 27 -9.10 -1.82 -1.26
C LEU A 27 -9.20 -2.29 -2.71
N GLY A 28 -8.32 -3.20 -3.14
CA GLY A 28 -8.32 -3.73 -4.50
C GLY A 28 -9.62 -4.48 -4.83
N ALA A 29 -10.14 -5.27 -3.89
CA ALA A 29 -11.42 -5.94 -4.03
C ALA A 29 -12.57 -4.94 -4.13
N ALA A 30 -12.59 -3.91 -3.27
CA ALA A 30 -13.58 -2.84 -3.35
C ALA A 30 -13.52 -2.11 -4.69
N VAL A 31 -12.33 -1.73 -5.16
CA VAL A 31 -12.14 -1.06 -6.46
C VAL A 31 -12.63 -1.94 -7.62
N ALA A 32 -12.35 -3.25 -7.60
CA ALA A 32 -12.80 -4.17 -8.63
C ALA A 32 -14.33 -4.37 -8.62
N LEU A 33 -14.93 -4.56 -7.43
CA LEU A 33 -16.36 -4.77 -7.26
C LEU A 33 -17.19 -3.51 -7.60
N PHE A 34 -16.65 -2.32 -7.29
CA PHE A 34 -17.30 -1.03 -7.52
C PHE A 34 -16.70 -0.28 -8.71
N ALA A 35 -16.12 -0.99 -9.69
CA ALA A 35 -15.41 -0.39 -10.81
C ALA A 35 -16.28 0.57 -11.64
N GLY A 36 -17.57 0.30 -11.82
CA GLY A 36 -18.50 1.15 -12.57
C GLY A 36 -18.62 2.57 -11.99
N PRO A 37 -19.13 2.73 -10.76
CA PRO A 37 -19.23 4.04 -10.11
C PRO A 37 -17.90 4.79 -9.97
N ILE A 38 -16.80 4.06 -9.70
CA ILE A 38 -15.45 4.65 -9.60
C ILE A 38 -14.99 5.17 -10.96
N ALA A 39 -15.18 4.38 -12.03
CA ALA A 39 -14.83 4.75 -13.39
C ALA A 39 -15.56 6.01 -13.86
N GLU A 40 -16.86 6.13 -13.55
CA GLU A 40 -17.64 7.33 -13.85
C GLU A 40 -17.09 8.56 -13.10
N SER A 41 -16.79 8.40 -11.81
CA SER A 41 -16.26 9.48 -10.96
C SER A 41 -14.87 9.98 -11.39
N LEU A 42 -14.06 9.11 -11.99
CA LEU A 42 -12.70 9.41 -12.46
C LEU A 42 -12.60 9.61 -13.97
N ARG A 43 -13.73 9.48 -14.71
CA ARG A 43 -13.77 9.51 -16.19
C ARG A 43 -12.79 8.51 -16.83
N LEU A 44 -12.66 7.33 -16.24
CA LEU A 44 -11.80 6.25 -16.72
C LEU A 44 -12.64 5.12 -17.34
N PRO A 45 -12.06 4.27 -18.22
CA PRO A 45 -12.73 3.07 -18.70
C PRO A 45 -12.96 2.07 -17.55
N ILE A 46 -14.16 1.49 -17.46
CA ILE A 46 -14.51 0.46 -16.45
C ILE A 46 -13.53 -0.71 -16.44
N PRO A 47 -13.13 -1.31 -17.60
CA PRO A 47 -12.18 -2.42 -17.61
C PRO A 47 -10.82 -2.05 -17.01
N LEU A 48 -10.38 -0.79 -17.18
CA LEU A 48 -9.12 -0.31 -16.60
C LEU A 48 -9.21 -0.26 -15.07
N VAL A 49 -10.28 0.31 -14.52
CA VAL A 49 -10.49 0.40 -13.07
C VAL A 49 -10.60 -1.00 -12.45
N ALA A 50 -11.38 -1.90 -13.06
CA ALA A 50 -11.50 -3.28 -12.61
C ALA A 50 -10.16 -4.01 -12.64
N ALA A 51 -9.38 -3.87 -13.72
CA ALA A 51 -8.06 -4.47 -13.85
C ALA A 51 -7.08 -3.96 -12.79
N ILE A 52 -7.11 -2.66 -12.48
CA ILE A 52 -6.30 -2.08 -11.40
C ILE A 52 -6.68 -2.70 -10.06
N GLY A 53 -7.98 -2.78 -9.74
CA GLY A 53 -8.45 -3.41 -8.50
C GLY A 53 -7.97 -4.86 -8.36
N VAL A 54 -8.11 -5.67 -9.42
CA VAL A 54 -7.61 -7.05 -9.45
C VAL A 54 -6.09 -7.11 -9.29
N ALA A 55 -5.35 -6.24 -9.99
CA ALA A 55 -3.89 -6.18 -9.87
C ALA A 55 -3.43 -5.88 -8.43
N VAL A 56 -4.15 -4.99 -7.72
CA VAL A 56 -3.87 -4.68 -6.30
C VAL A 56 -4.16 -5.88 -5.39
N VAL A 57 -5.21 -6.67 -5.66
CA VAL A 57 -5.48 -7.92 -4.92
C VAL A 57 -4.37 -8.96 -5.16
N VAL A 58 -3.93 -9.13 -6.41
CA VAL A 58 -2.80 -10.01 -6.75
C VAL A 58 -1.53 -9.55 -6.04
N TRP A 59 -1.29 -8.23 -6.02
CA TRP A 59 -0.17 -7.63 -5.29
C TRP A 59 -0.21 -7.95 -3.79
N ALA A 60 -1.36 -7.87 -3.15
CA ALA A 60 -1.51 -8.28 -1.75
C ALA A 60 -1.07 -9.73 -1.51
N GLY A 61 -1.45 -10.64 -2.41
CA GLY A 61 -0.99 -12.03 -2.40
C GLY A 61 0.54 -12.15 -2.56
N LEU A 62 1.12 -11.34 -3.45
CA LEU A 62 2.58 -11.29 -3.64
C LEU A 62 3.29 -10.78 -2.37
N VAL A 63 2.77 -9.75 -1.70
CA VAL A 63 3.32 -9.26 -0.42
C VAL A 63 3.26 -10.34 0.66
N ALA A 64 2.14 -11.05 0.78
CA ALA A 64 2.02 -12.16 1.71
C ALA A 64 3.01 -13.30 1.41
N TRP A 65 3.21 -13.63 0.13
CA TRP A 65 4.21 -14.59 -0.30
C TRP A 65 5.64 -14.12 0.01
N MET A 66 5.97 -12.85 -0.28
CA MET A 66 7.27 -12.27 0.02
C MET A 66 7.58 -12.32 1.52
N LEU A 67 6.59 -12.03 2.36
CA LEU A 67 6.71 -12.10 3.82
C LEU A 67 7.01 -13.53 4.30
N ALA A 68 6.50 -14.54 3.62
CA ALA A 68 6.73 -15.95 3.95
C ALA A 68 8.05 -16.51 3.40
N ARG A 69 8.59 -15.95 2.31
CA ARG A 69 9.71 -16.55 1.55
C ARG A 69 10.99 -15.73 1.52
N LEU A 70 10.91 -14.42 1.72
CA LEU A 70 12.06 -13.52 1.59
C LEU A 70 12.56 -13.04 2.96
N PRO A 71 13.85 -12.68 3.06
CA PRO A 71 14.35 -11.93 4.21
C PRO A 71 13.55 -10.64 4.38
N LEU A 72 13.12 -10.34 5.62
CA LEU A 72 12.27 -9.19 5.95
C LEU A 72 12.81 -7.87 5.39
N ARG A 73 14.13 -7.66 5.43
CA ARG A 73 14.79 -6.47 4.89
C ARG A 73 14.53 -6.28 3.39
N ARG A 74 14.54 -7.36 2.60
CA ARG A 74 14.28 -7.31 1.15
C ARG A 74 12.82 -7.04 0.87
N ALA A 75 11.92 -7.73 1.56
CA ALA A 75 10.48 -7.54 1.41
C ALA A 75 10.06 -6.10 1.73
N LEU A 76 10.48 -5.57 2.89
CA LEU A 76 10.20 -4.18 3.27
C LEU A 76 10.71 -3.16 2.25
N ARG A 77 11.92 -3.34 1.74
CA ARG A 77 12.51 -2.39 0.79
C ARG A 77 11.77 -2.39 -0.54
N PHE A 78 11.43 -3.57 -1.05
CA PHE A 78 10.69 -3.70 -2.29
C PHE A 78 9.30 -3.08 -2.19
N VAL A 79 8.55 -3.44 -1.13
CA VAL A 79 7.20 -2.92 -0.91
C VAL A 79 7.20 -1.41 -0.65
N MET A 80 8.18 -0.89 0.08
CA MET A 80 8.36 0.56 0.26
C MET A 80 8.48 1.31 -1.06
N PHE A 81 9.34 0.85 -1.98
CA PHE A 81 9.48 1.50 -3.28
C PHE A 81 8.21 1.38 -4.13
N ALA A 82 7.55 0.22 -4.10
CA ALA A 82 6.27 0.03 -4.77
C ALA A 82 5.20 0.98 -4.24
N ASN A 83 5.10 1.14 -2.91
CA ASN A 83 4.14 2.04 -2.28
C ASN A 83 4.43 3.52 -2.59
N VAL A 84 5.70 3.93 -2.65
CA VAL A 84 6.05 5.28 -3.13
C VAL A 84 5.55 5.49 -4.56
N GLY A 85 5.83 4.55 -5.47
CA GLY A 85 5.35 4.63 -6.86
C GLY A 85 3.82 4.65 -6.95
N ALA A 86 3.15 3.80 -6.19
CA ALA A 86 1.70 3.71 -6.15
C ALA A 86 1.05 4.99 -5.58
N ALA A 87 1.59 5.53 -4.48
CA ALA A 87 1.09 6.78 -3.90
C ALA A 87 1.20 7.95 -4.90
N LEU A 88 2.31 8.05 -5.63
CA LEU A 88 2.48 9.05 -6.69
C LEU A 88 1.49 8.84 -7.84
N ALA A 89 1.31 7.60 -8.30
CA ALA A 89 0.38 7.27 -9.38
C ALA A 89 -1.08 7.56 -8.99
N VAL A 90 -1.51 7.14 -7.79
CA VAL A 90 -2.84 7.43 -7.26
C VAL A 90 -3.04 8.93 -7.07
N GLY A 91 -2.04 9.63 -6.53
CA GLY A 91 -2.05 11.09 -6.42
C GLY A 91 -2.24 11.78 -7.78
N ALA A 92 -1.58 11.31 -8.84
CA ALA A 92 -1.78 11.84 -10.19
C ALA A 92 -3.20 11.58 -10.74
N VAL A 93 -3.82 10.43 -10.41
CA VAL A 93 -5.21 10.12 -10.81
C VAL A 93 -6.21 11.11 -10.23
N SER A 94 -5.90 11.75 -9.08
CA SER A 94 -6.77 12.78 -8.52
C SER A 94 -7.00 13.97 -9.46
N LEU A 95 -6.07 14.22 -10.41
CA LEU A 95 -6.21 15.29 -11.42
C LEU A 95 -7.34 15.02 -12.43
N ALA A 96 -7.77 13.77 -12.58
CA ALA A 96 -8.85 13.36 -13.46
C ALA A 96 -10.22 13.30 -12.76
N ALA A 97 -10.26 13.52 -11.44
CA ALA A 97 -11.47 13.38 -10.65
C ALA A 97 -12.54 14.43 -10.99
N ALA A 98 -13.80 14.00 -11.04
CA ALA A 98 -14.92 14.86 -11.43
C ALA A 98 -15.34 15.88 -10.36
N THR A 99 -15.05 15.62 -9.08
CA THR A 99 -15.47 16.46 -7.95
C THR A 99 -14.40 16.57 -6.87
N VAL A 100 -14.46 17.63 -6.06
CA VAL A 100 -13.53 17.83 -4.93
C VAL A 100 -13.58 16.69 -3.91
N PHE A 101 -14.74 16.09 -3.68
CA PHE A 101 -14.86 14.94 -2.76
C PHE A 101 -14.13 13.71 -3.29
N VAL A 102 -14.19 13.47 -4.60
CA VAL A 102 -13.44 12.38 -5.24
C VAL A 102 -11.94 12.67 -5.19
N VAL A 103 -11.51 13.93 -5.43
CA VAL A 103 -10.10 14.34 -5.25
C VAL A 103 -9.63 14.02 -3.83
N LEU A 104 -10.37 14.46 -2.80
CA LEU A 104 -10.02 14.23 -1.41
C LEU A 104 -9.98 12.73 -1.06
N ALA A 105 -10.91 11.93 -1.56
CA ALA A 105 -10.92 10.49 -1.34
C ALA A 105 -9.70 9.80 -1.99
N VAL A 106 -9.35 10.16 -3.23
CA VAL A 106 -8.17 9.62 -3.92
C VAL A 106 -6.89 10.04 -3.23
N LEU A 107 -6.79 11.31 -2.79
CA LEU A 107 -5.64 11.79 -2.04
C LEU A 107 -5.52 11.12 -0.66
N ALA A 108 -6.63 10.83 0.01
CA ALA A 108 -6.61 10.07 1.26
C ALA A 108 -6.01 8.67 1.05
N VAL A 109 -6.42 7.97 -0.02
CA VAL A 109 -5.81 6.68 -0.39
C VAL A 109 -4.31 6.83 -0.70
N ALA A 110 -3.92 7.87 -1.44
CA ALA A 110 -2.49 8.13 -1.71
C ALA A 110 -1.69 8.36 -0.42
N VAL A 111 -2.27 9.08 0.55
CA VAL A 111 -1.67 9.33 1.86
C VAL A 111 -1.55 8.04 2.65
N ASP A 112 -2.59 7.20 2.70
CA ASP A 112 -2.55 5.89 3.38
C ASP A 112 -1.39 5.03 2.85
N VAL A 113 -1.26 4.94 1.52
CA VAL A 113 -0.18 4.20 0.86
C VAL A 113 1.20 4.80 1.17
N ALA A 114 1.31 6.13 1.18
CA ALA A 114 2.55 6.81 1.57
C ALA A 114 2.91 6.56 3.05
N LEU A 115 1.92 6.51 3.94
CA LEU A 115 2.13 6.17 5.36
C LEU A 115 2.63 4.73 5.52
N PHE A 116 2.15 3.78 4.72
CA PHE A 116 2.74 2.44 4.69
C PHE A 116 4.22 2.48 4.27
N ALA A 117 4.57 3.22 3.21
CA ALA A 117 5.97 3.40 2.81
C ALA A 117 6.85 3.98 3.92
N VAL A 118 6.35 5.01 4.62
CA VAL A 118 7.05 5.60 5.78
C VAL A 118 7.22 4.56 6.89
N SER A 119 6.18 3.78 7.21
CA SER A 119 6.25 2.74 8.24
C SER A 119 7.30 1.67 7.89
N GLN A 120 7.44 1.33 6.61
CA GLN A 120 8.41 0.37 6.11
C GLN A 120 9.84 0.93 6.17
N ALA A 121 10.01 2.22 5.86
CA ALA A 121 11.29 2.93 6.03
C ALA A 121 11.73 2.99 7.50
N VAL A 122 10.81 3.28 8.42
CA VAL A 122 11.06 3.30 9.87
C VAL A 122 11.44 1.90 10.35
N ALA A 123 10.69 0.86 9.95
CA ALA A 123 11.00 -0.53 10.28
C ALA A 123 12.40 -0.94 9.79
N LEU A 124 12.77 -0.57 8.55
CA LEU A 124 14.09 -0.86 7.97
C LEU A 124 15.25 -0.25 8.76
N ARG A 125 15.07 0.97 9.30
CA ARG A 125 16.06 1.64 10.15
C ARG A 125 16.20 0.96 11.52
N GLY A 126 15.15 0.29 12.00
CA GLY A 126 15.15 -0.47 13.25
C GLY A 126 15.73 -1.89 13.13
N LEU A 127 16.00 -2.38 11.92
CA LEU A 127 16.60 -3.70 11.72
C LEU A 127 18.13 -3.67 11.91
N PRO A 128 18.74 -4.62 12.65
CA PRO A 128 20.18 -4.74 12.79
C PRO A 128 20.90 -4.75 11.45
N ALA A 129 22.05 -4.06 11.34
CA ALA A 129 22.81 -3.94 10.10
C ALA A 129 23.36 -5.28 9.55
N ALA A 130 23.29 -6.36 10.34
CA ALA A 130 23.73 -7.69 9.97
C ALA A 130 22.54 -8.68 9.95
N GLY A 131 22.40 -9.37 8.82
CA GLY A 131 21.68 -10.62 8.65
C GLY A 131 22.52 -11.49 7.72
#